data_AF-A0A3A8IFD0-F1
#
_entry.id   AF-A0A3A8IFD0-F1
#
_cell.length_a   1.000
_cell.length_b   1.000
_cell.length_c   1.000
_cell.angle_alpha   90.00
_cell.angle_beta   90.00
_cell.angle_gamma   90.00
#
_symmetry.space_group_name_H-M   'P 1'
#
loop_
_entity.id
_entity.type
_entity.pdbx_description
1 polymer ?
#
loop_
_entity_poly.entity_id
_entity_poly.type
_entity_poly.pdbx_seq_one_letter_code
_entity_poly.pdbx_strand_id
1 'polypeptide(L)'
;MTSSGRAPRFRALRIAGVCFAVFLGLAGLAFVAADSWFRGKYEPALELQQAELTANVDDYCAQEAALGADPWFHEARTEGNAGPLLNAWLPWPPGHEDVPPGSPLVLPEALREDAVDLKQGKWLTANIDVSGLDYGWMARLLAYDRWDLLQDSPLGAKPRINWASGDMPDYILLTRWAKLRLRHGLVTGHPVEAAQQVRHLAWLSLSTETALGGVIAANLLEFERMAHDSLASPPVDWTPMSAEQTDRLSALAVTGLVFSSLASPPDVARKARHCATATSRCLALTEAAFFASMLEPFAKQPFQAAYAALDQDLADLACPTATARGVRARGLNLLDADSGMMTAEQALWIQRAPGHWLTSRIASVVVAMPVGNLQPLRDFHTKYPSTPQAEQAP
;
A
#
# COMPACT_ATOMS: atom_id res chain seq x y z
N MET A 1 -24.83 31.07 -75.40
CA MET A 1 -24.93 31.78 -74.10
C MET A 1 -24.72 30.79 -72.97
N THR A 2 -23.48 30.58 -72.51
CA THR A 2 -23.18 29.81 -71.29
C THR A 2 -21.73 30.05 -70.90
N SER A 3 -21.46 31.03 -70.03
CA SER A 3 -20.19 31.13 -69.30
C SER A 3 -20.30 32.20 -68.21
N SER A 4 -20.83 31.84 -67.04
CA SER A 4 -20.68 32.64 -65.82
C SER A 4 -21.10 31.82 -64.61
N GLY A 5 -20.18 31.03 -64.05
CA GLY A 5 -20.46 30.23 -62.85
C GLY A 5 -19.25 29.73 -62.06
N ARG A 6 -18.01 29.96 -62.52
CA ARG A 6 -16.80 29.38 -61.88
C ARG A 6 -16.10 30.29 -60.86
N ALA A 7 -16.45 31.57 -60.75
CA ALA A 7 -15.77 32.52 -59.85
C ALA A 7 -16.05 32.38 -58.33
N PRO A 8 -17.25 31.99 -57.82
CA PRO A 8 -17.51 31.99 -56.37
C PRO A 8 -16.82 30.86 -55.61
N ARG A 9 -16.52 29.74 -56.28
CA ARG A 9 -15.88 28.57 -55.65
C ARG A 9 -14.44 28.82 -55.21
N PHE A 10 -13.68 29.61 -55.97
CA PHE A 10 -12.28 29.91 -55.66
C PHE A 10 -12.11 30.84 -54.44
N ARG A 11 -13.03 31.79 -54.23
CA ARG A 11 -12.99 32.67 -53.04
C ARG A 11 -13.37 31.90 -51.76
N ALA A 12 -14.39 31.04 -51.84
CA ALA A 12 -14.78 30.19 -50.72
C ALA A 12 -13.65 29.24 -50.29
N LEU A 13 -12.95 28.60 -51.25
CA LEU A 13 -11.81 27.73 -50.96
C LEU A 13 -10.64 28.48 -50.30
N ARG A 14 -10.35 29.72 -50.71
CA ARG A 14 -9.29 30.54 -50.08
C ARG A 14 -9.64 30.92 -48.64
N ILE A 15 -10.89 31.33 -48.39
CA ILE A 15 -11.33 31.67 -47.03
C ILE A 15 -11.29 30.42 -46.13
N ALA A 16 -11.81 29.29 -46.61
CA ALA A 16 -11.75 28.02 -45.89
C ALA A 16 -10.29 27.61 -45.58
N GLY A 17 -9.38 27.76 -46.55
CA GLY A 17 -7.96 27.48 -46.35
C GLY A 17 -7.30 28.37 -45.29
N VAL A 18 -7.60 29.67 -45.28
CA VAL A 18 -7.09 30.60 -44.25
C VAL A 18 -7.66 30.27 -42.88
N CYS A 19 -8.97 30.04 -42.77
CA CYS A 19 -9.60 29.64 -41.51
C CYS A 19 -9.00 28.34 -40.95
N PHE A 20 -8.76 27.35 -41.82
CA PHE A 20 -8.12 26.09 -41.44
C PHE A 20 -6.69 26.30 -40.95
N ALA A 21 -5.89 27.12 -41.64
CA ALA A 21 -4.53 27.44 -41.22
C ALA A 21 -4.48 28.19 -39.88
N VAL A 22 -5.38 29.16 -39.66
CA VAL A 22 -5.51 29.88 -38.38
C VAL A 22 -5.91 28.93 -37.26
N PHE A 23 -6.88 28.05 -37.51
CA PHE A 23 -7.31 27.04 -36.54
C PHE A 23 -6.17 26.10 -36.16
N LEU A 24 -5.42 25.58 -37.14
CA LEU A 24 -4.23 24.75 -36.86
C LEU A 24 -3.16 25.51 -36.08
N GLY A 25 -2.93 26.79 -36.39
CA GLY A 25 -1.99 27.64 -35.65
C GLY A 25 -2.41 27.84 -34.20
N LEU A 26 -3.69 28.12 -33.94
CA LEU A 26 -4.23 28.25 -32.58
C LEU A 26 -4.19 26.93 -31.81
N ALA A 27 -4.51 25.81 -32.46
CA ALA A 27 -4.41 24.48 -31.85
C ALA A 27 -2.96 24.14 -31.49
N GLY A 28 -2.00 24.46 -32.35
CA GLY A 28 -0.57 24.30 -32.08
C GLY A 28 -0.10 25.16 -30.90
N LEU A 29 -0.52 26.43 -30.82
CA LEU A 29 -0.20 27.31 -29.69
C LEU A 29 -0.80 26.81 -28.38
N ALA A 30 -2.07 26.36 -28.40
CA ALA A 30 -2.72 25.79 -27.23
C ALA A 30 -1.99 24.53 -26.74
N PHE A 31 -1.53 23.68 -27.65
CA PHE A 31 -0.74 22.50 -27.34
C PHE A 31 0.61 22.84 -26.70
N VAL A 32 1.35 23.82 -27.26
CA VAL A 32 2.62 24.28 -26.68
C VAL A 32 2.42 24.93 -25.31
N ALA A 33 1.36 25.74 -25.14
CA ALA A 33 1.04 26.35 -23.86
C ALA A 33 0.67 25.29 -22.81
N ALA A 34 -0.11 24.27 -23.19
CA ALA A 34 -0.40 23.13 -22.33
C ALA A 34 0.89 22.36 -21.97
N ASP A 35 1.76 22.06 -22.94
CA ASP A 35 3.06 21.41 -22.68
C ASP A 35 3.90 22.20 -21.69
N SER A 36 4.09 23.50 -21.95
CA SER A 36 4.87 24.36 -21.07
C SER A 36 4.30 24.42 -19.67
N TRP A 37 2.97 24.49 -19.53
CA TRP A 37 2.30 24.45 -18.24
C TRP A 37 2.48 23.10 -17.52
N PHE A 38 2.31 21.98 -18.22
CA PHE A 38 2.52 20.64 -17.65
C PHE A 38 3.96 20.44 -17.19
N ARG A 39 4.94 20.79 -18.03
CA ARG A 39 6.36 20.74 -17.67
C ARG A 39 6.63 21.60 -16.45
N GLY A 40 6.25 22.88 -16.50
CA GLY A 40 6.51 23.82 -15.41
C GLY A 40 5.85 23.43 -14.08
N LYS A 41 4.73 22.68 -14.12
CA LYS A 41 4.01 22.28 -12.90
C LYS A 41 4.47 20.94 -12.34
N TYR A 42 4.71 19.93 -13.17
CA TYR A 42 4.90 18.55 -12.71
C TYR A 42 6.35 18.04 -12.83
N GLU A 43 7.12 18.49 -13.82
CA GLU A 43 8.54 18.07 -13.93
C GLU A 43 9.36 18.53 -12.72
N PRO A 44 9.29 19.79 -12.25
CA PRO A 44 10.02 20.20 -11.04
C PRO A 44 9.60 19.45 -9.78
N ALA A 45 8.34 19.07 -9.65
CA ALA A 45 7.85 18.31 -8.51
C ALA A 45 8.42 16.88 -8.51
N LEU A 46 8.44 16.24 -9.69
CA LEU A 46 9.04 14.91 -9.86
C LEU A 46 10.56 14.96 -9.65
N GLU A 47 11.26 15.95 -10.22
CA GLU A 47 12.71 16.14 -10.04
C GLU A 47 13.06 16.38 -8.56
N LEU A 48 12.30 17.23 -7.86
CA LEU A 48 12.47 17.48 -6.44
C LEU A 48 12.29 16.19 -5.64
N GLN A 49 11.23 15.43 -5.93
CA GLN A 49 10.99 14.16 -5.26
C GLN A 49 12.13 13.16 -5.53
N GLN A 50 12.58 13.03 -6.78
CA GLN A 50 13.69 12.14 -7.14
C GLN A 50 14.97 12.55 -6.41
N ALA A 51 15.25 13.85 -6.28
CA ALA A 51 16.36 14.37 -5.50
C ALA A 51 16.19 14.05 -4.00
N GLU A 52 14.99 14.22 -3.43
CA GLU A 52 14.69 13.86 -2.04
C GLU A 52 14.89 12.36 -1.80
N LEU A 53 14.38 11.49 -2.67
CA LEU A 53 14.54 10.04 -2.55
C LEU A 53 16.01 9.63 -2.66
N THR A 54 16.74 10.21 -3.63
CA THR A 54 18.17 9.96 -3.78
C THR A 54 18.94 10.37 -2.53
N ALA A 55 18.61 11.52 -1.93
CA ALA A 55 19.26 12.03 -0.74
C ALA A 55 18.96 11.22 0.54
N ASN A 56 17.82 10.51 0.59
CA ASN A 56 17.36 9.83 1.81
C ASN A 56 17.36 8.30 1.71
N VAL A 57 17.79 7.70 0.59
CA VAL A 57 17.78 6.23 0.43
C VAL A 57 18.70 5.52 1.42
N ASP A 58 19.84 6.11 1.78
CA ASP A 58 20.75 5.52 2.77
C ASP A 58 20.17 5.56 4.18
N ASP A 59 19.48 6.64 4.53
CA ASP A 59 18.76 6.73 5.80
C ASP A 59 17.60 5.73 5.85
N TYR A 60 16.81 5.61 4.78
CA TYR A 60 15.79 4.56 4.66
C TYR A 60 16.39 3.16 4.88
N CYS A 61 17.52 2.85 4.24
CA CYS A 61 18.21 1.58 4.42
C CYS A 61 18.72 1.37 5.86
N ALA A 62 19.19 2.42 6.52
CA ALA A 62 19.61 2.34 7.92
C ALA A 62 18.42 2.04 8.85
N GLN A 63 17.25 2.65 8.59
CA GLN A 63 16.03 2.34 9.33
C GLN A 63 15.55 0.91 9.07
N GLU A 64 15.55 0.43 7.83
CA GLU A 64 15.23 -0.97 7.51
C GLU A 64 16.15 -1.96 8.24
N ALA A 65 17.46 -1.68 8.28
CA ALA A 65 18.41 -2.51 9.01
C ALA A 65 18.15 -2.49 10.52
N ALA A 66 17.83 -1.33 11.09
CA ALA A 66 17.50 -1.19 12.51
C ALA A 66 16.18 -1.86 12.89
N LEU A 67 15.19 -1.84 11.99
CA LEU A 67 13.95 -2.59 12.15
C LEU A 67 14.21 -4.11 12.06
N GLY A 68 14.95 -4.54 11.05
CA GLY A 68 15.25 -5.94 10.80
C GLY A 68 16.10 -6.62 11.87
N ALA A 69 16.75 -5.85 12.74
CA ALA A 69 17.48 -6.35 13.90
C ALA A 69 16.59 -6.63 15.13
N ASP A 70 15.32 -6.21 15.10
CA ASP A 70 14.40 -6.48 16.21
C ASP A 70 14.12 -8.00 16.33
N PRO A 71 14.19 -8.58 17.54
CA PRO A 71 13.98 -10.02 17.75
C PRO A 71 12.68 -10.58 17.18
N TRP A 72 11.63 -9.76 17.07
CA TRP A 72 10.35 -10.17 16.52
C TRP A 72 10.47 -10.73 15.08
N PHE A 73 11.36 -10.17 14.25
CA PHE A 73 11.59 -10.66 12.88
C PHE A 73 12.32 -12.00 12.83
N HIS A 74 12.91 -12.43 13.95
CA HIS A 74 13.72 -13.66 14.04
C HIS A 74 13.04 -14.77 14.85
N GLU A 75 11.84 -14.54 15.38
CA GLU A 75 11.06 -15.58 16.03
C GLU A 75 10.79 -16.74 15.06
N ALA A 76 11.05 -17.97 15.51
CA ALA A 76 10.76 -19.16 14.74
C ALA A 76 9.24 -19.32 14.56
N ARG A 77 8.80 -19.64 13.34
CA ARG A 77 7.39 -19.81 12.98
C ARG A 77 7.21 -21.10 12.19
N THR A 78 6.06 -21.73 12.36
CA THR A 78 5.71 -22.96 11.65
C THR A 78 5.30 -22.62 10.23
N GLU A 79 5.99 -23.22 9.25
CA GLU A 79 5.67 -22.99 7.84
C GLU A 79 4.22 -23.38 7.54
N GLY A 80 3.44 -22.44 7.00
CA GLY A 80 2.05 -22.68 6.65
C GLY A 80 1.34 -21.41 6.20
N ASN A 81 0.36 -21.56 5.30
CA ASN A 81 -0.48 -20.45 4.86
C ASN A 81 -1.82 -20.40 5.62
N ALA A 82 -2.08 -19.30 6.33
CA ALA A 82 -3.35 -19.01 7.00
C ALA A 82 -4.46 -18.55 6.05
N GLY A 83 -4.15 -18.24 4.78
CA GLY A 83 -5.09 -17.76 3.76
C GLY A 83 -6.39 -18.56 3.66
N PRO A 84 -6.36 -19.90 3.48
CA PRO A 84 -7.56 -20.71 3.40
C PRO A 84 -8.52 -20.58 4.59
N LEU A 85 -8.01 -20.25 5.78
CA LEU A 85 -8.83 -20.02 6.97
C LEU A 85 -9.29 -18.56 7.05
N LEU A 86 -8.34 -17.62 7.06
CA LEU A 86 -8.63 -16.22 7.29
C LEU A 86 -9.46 -15.61 6.16
N ASN A 87 -9.19 -15.96 4.90
CA ASN A 87 -9.94 -15.45 3.75
C ASN A 87 -11.39 -15.93 3.75
N ALA A 88 -11.67 -17.11 4.31
CA ALA A 88 -13.01 -17.67 4.45
C ALA A 88 -13.76 -17.12 5.68
N TRP A 89 -13.05 -16.66 6.71
CA TRP A 89 -13.66 -16.17 7.96
C TRP A 89 -13.93 -14.67 7.98
N LEU A 90 -13.20 -13.89 7.18
CA LEU A 90 -13.29 -12.43 7.16
C LEU A 90 -14.33 -11.93 6.15
N PRO A 91 -15.01 -10.80 6.44
CA PRO A 91 -15.82 -10.10 5.44
C PRO A 91 -14.93 -9.45 4.37
N TRP A 92 -15.50 -9.35 3.16
CA TRP A 92 -14.90 -8.70 1.99
C TRP A 92 -16.00 -7.97 1.19
N PRO A 93 -15.81 -6.71 0.77
CA PRO A 93 -14.82 -5.74 1.25
C PRO A 93 -15.06 -5.29 2.72
N PRO A 94 -14.17 -4.48 3.33
CA PRO A 94 -14.32 -4.00 4.69
C PRO A 94 -15.63 -3.22 4.87
N GLY A 95 -16.26 -3.34 6.05
CA GLY A 95 -17.53 -2.66 6.34
C GLY A 95 -18.78 -3.36 5.80
N HIS A 96 -18.65 -4.52 5.15
CA HIS A 96 -19.79 -5.43 5.03
C HIS A 96 -20.22 -5.89 6.43
N GLU A 97 -21.51 -5.71 6.75
CA GLU A 97 -22.03 -6.03 8.09
C GLU A 97 -21.99 -7.53 8.41
N ASP A 98 -22.05 -8.37 7.38
CA ASP A 98 -22.17 -9.81 7.53
C ASP A 98 -20.82 -10.50 7.48
N VAL A 99 -20.37 -10.96 8.65
CA VAL A 99 -19.29 -11.94 8.74
C VAL A 99 -19.79 -13.26 8.09
N PRO A 100 -18.97 -13.97 7.30
CA PRO A 100 -19.36 -15.24 6.68
C PRO A 100 -19.99 -16.24 7.65
N PRO A 101 -21.06 -16.96 7.26
CA PRO A 101 -21.69 -17.96 8.12
C PRO A 101 -20.70 -19.02 8.62
N GLY A 102 -20.72 -19.29 9.93
CA GLY A 102 -19.82 -20.26 10.56
C GLY A 102 -18.41 -19.73 10.85
N SER A 103 -18.13 -18.47 10.55
CA SER A 103 -16.88 -17.81 10.96
C SER A 103 -16.81 -17.72 12.50
N PRO A 104 -15.64 -18.01 13.10
CA PRO A 104 -15.42 -17.80 14.53
C PRO A 104 -15.31 -16.30 14.89
N LEU A 105 -15.30 -15.41 13.90
CA LEU A 105 -15.11 -13.97 14.09
C LEU A 105 -16.41 -13.21 14.35
N VAL A 106 -17.56 -13.89 14.36
CA VAL A 106 -18.85 -13.30 14.71
C VAL A 106 -18.80 -12.80 16.15
N LEU A 107 -18.98 -11.49 16.32
CA LEU A 107 -19.03 -10.86 17.64
C LEU A 107 -20.49 -10.66 18.07
N PRO A 108 -20.80 -10.86 19.37
CA PRO A 108 -22.07 -10.42 19.94
C PRO A 108 -22.29 -8.92 19.68
N GLU A 109 -23.54 -8.52 19.42
CA GLU A 109 -23.90 -7.12 19.10
C GLU A 109 -23.40 -6.13 20.17
N ALA A 110 -23.46 -6.52 21.45
CA ALA A 110 -22.99 -5.73 22.57
C ALA A 110 -21.46 -5.45 22.56
N LEU A 111 -20.69 -6.16 21.73
CA LEU A 111 -19.24 -6.04 21.62
C LEU A 111 -18.80 -5.40 20.29
N ARG A 112 -19.76 -4.90 19.49
CA ARG A 112 -19.43 -4.09 18.32
C ARG A 112 -18.86 -2.74 18.78
N GLU A 113 -17.97 -2.16 17.99
CA GLU A 113 -17.21 -0.95 18.39
C GLU A 113 -18.06 0.30 18.56
N ASP A 114 -19.23 0.38 17.92
CA ASP A 114 -20.17 1.47 18.17
C ASP A 114 -20.89 1.29 19.52
N ALA A 115 -20.98 0.05 20.02
CA ALA A 115 -21.55 -0.28 21.32
C ALA A 115 -20.52 -0.16 22.45
N VAL A 116 -19.22 -0.31 22.15
CA VAL A 116 -18.13 -0.29 23.11
C VAL A 116 -17.03 0.64 22.63
N ASP A 117 -16.69 1.66 23.43
CA ASP A 117 -15.60 2.59 23.11
C ASP A 117 -14.23 1.88 23.19
N LEU A 118 -13.89 1.15 22.13
CA LEU A 118 -12.63 0.43 21.95
C LEU A 118 -11.54 1.33 21.35
N LYS A 119 -11.78 2.64 21.26
CA LYS A 119 -10.86 3.62 20.68
C LYS A 119 -9.83 4.05 21.74
N GLN A 120 -8.62 4.37 21.28
CA GLN A 120 -7.59 5.10 22.07
C GLN A 120 -7.36 4.57 23.51
N GLY A 121 -6.99 3.29 23.66
CA GLY A 121 -6.61 2.71 24.95
C GLY A 121 -7.75 2.45 25.94
N LYS A 122 -8.96 2.98 25.71
CA LYS A 122 -10.13 2.78 26.60
C LYS A 122 -10.56 1.32 26.69
N TRP A 123 -10.24 0.51 25.70
CA TRP A 123 -10.49 -0.92 25.69
C TRP A 123 -9.81 -1.66 26.86
N LEU A 124 -8.72 -1.14 27.44
CA LEU A 124 -8.04 -1.73 28.60
C LEU A 124 -8.87 -1.64 29.88
N THR A 125 -9.63 -0.56 30.03
CA THR A 125 -10.41 -0.24 31.24
C THR A 125 -11.91 -0.45 31.06
N ALA A 126 -12.36 -0.72 29.83
CA ALA A 126 -13.76 -0.96 29.53
C ALA A 126 -14.32 -2.16 30.31
N ASN A 127 -15.53 -1.98 30.85
CA ASN A 127 -16.25 -3.02 31.57
C ASN A 127 -16.99 -3.92 30.56
N ILE A 128 -16.23 -4.85 29.98
CA ILE A 128 -16.69 -5.76 28.92
C ILE A 128 -16.57 -7.19 29.43
N ASP A 129 -17.62 -7.98 29.31
CA ASP A 129 -17.51 -9.43 29.50
C ASP A 129 -16.94 -10.07 28.23
N VAL A 130 -15.69 -10.52 28.35
CA VAL A 130 -14.94 -11.20 27.27
C VAL A 130 -14.82 -12.70 27.51
N SER A 131 -15.44 -13.24 28.56
CA SER A 131 -15.30 -14.65 28.97
C SER A 131 -16.06 -15.62 28.06
N GLY A 132 -17.13 -15.15 27.40
CA GLY A 132 -17.93 -15.95 26.47
C GLY A 132 -17.39 -16.01 25.04
N LEU A 133 -16.25 -15.38 24.75
CA LEU A 133 -15.66 -15.35 23.41
C LEU A 133 -14.73 -16.54 23.17
N ASP A 134 -14.82 -17.14 21.98
CA ASP A 134 -13.92 -18.22 21.56
C ASP A 134 -12.65 -17.65 20.92
N TYR A 135 -11.54 -17.73 21.65
CA TYR A 135 -10.21 -17.36 21.16
C TYR A 135 -9.42 -18.54 20.58
N GLY A 136 -9.99 -19.74 20.54
CA GLY A 136 -9.33 -20.94 20.01
C GLY A 136 -8.91 -20.80 18.55
N TRP A 137 -9.57 -19.94 17.77
CA TRP A 137 -9.13 -19.63 16.41
C TRP A 137 -7.78 -18.90 16.37
N MET A 138 -7.48 -18.00 17.31
CA MET A 138 -6.19 -17.30 17.36
C MET A 138 -5.06 -18.25 17.72
N ALA A 139 -5.31 -19.19 18.65
CA ALA A 139 -4.36 -20.25 18.97
C ALA A 139 -4.07 -21.14 17.75
N ARG A 140 -5.09 -21.47 16.93
CA ARG A 140 -4.91 -22.21 15.67
C ARG A 140 -4.04 -21.47 14.66
N LEU A 141 -4.02 -20.13 14.68
CA LEU A 141 -3.21 -19.36 13.75
C LEU A 141 -1.71 -19.54 13.97
N LEU A 142 -1.27 -19.88 15.19
CA LEU A 142 0.15 -20.12 15.53
C LEU A 142 0.82 -21.21 14.67
N ALA A 143 0.03 -22.03 13.97
CA ALA A 143 0.51 -23.09 13.08
C ALA A 143 0.91 -22.60 11.67
N TYR A 144 0.82 -21.30 11.39
CA TYR A 144 1.07 -20.72 10.07
C TYR A 144 2.14 -19.63 10.17
N ASP A 145 2.85 -19.33 9.08
CA ASP A 145 3.86 -18.27 9.03
C ASP A 145 3.54 -17.19 8.01
N ARG A 146 2.52 -17.38 7.18
CA ARG A 146 2.11 -16.41 6.17
C ARG A 146 0.60 -16.38 5.98
N TRP A 147 0.13 -15.29 5.40
CA TRP A 147 -1.25 -15.10 4.98
C TRP A 147 -1.28 -14.62 3.54
N ASP A 148 -1.46 -15.54 2.59
CA ASP A 148 -1.62 -15.22 1.17
C ASP A 148 -3.06 -14.76 0.89
N LEU A 149 -3.21 -13.50 0.48
CA LEU A 149 -4.50 -12.90 0.17
C LEU A 149 -5.09 -13.39 -1.16
N LEU A 150 -4.34 -14.07 -2.01
CA LEU A 150 -4.82 -14.58 -3.30
C LEU A 150 -5.29 -16.04 -3.22
N GLN A 151 -4.95 -16.77 -2.17
CA GLN A 151 -5.37 -18.16 -2.01
C GLN A 151 -6.78 -18.25 -1.41
N ASP A 152 -7.71 -18.92 -2.08
CA ASP A 152 -9.08 -19.17 -1.60
C ASP A 152 -9.84 -17.91 -1.16
N SER A 153 -9.59 -16.79 -1.85
CA SER A 153 -10.20 -15.49 -1.55
C SER A 153 -11.04 -14.94 -2.70
N PRO A 154 -11.95 -13.98 -2.42
CA PRO A 154 -12.65 -13.24 -3.47
C PRO A 154 -11.69 -12.52 -4.43
N LEU A 155 -10.55 -12.04 -3.93
CA LEU A 155 -9.53 -11.37 -4.75
C LEU A 155 -8.83 -12.35 -5.69
N GLY A 156 -8.48 -13.54 -5.18
CA GLY A 156 -7.83 -14.61 -5.92
C GLY A 156 -8.68 -15.20 -7.04
N ALA A 157 -9.99 -15.30 -6.82
CA ALA A 157 -10.95 -15.88 -7.76
C ALA A 157 -11.20 -15.01 -9.01
N LYS A 158 -10.90 -13.70 -8.96
CA LYS A 158 -11.12 -12.81 -10.09
C LYS A 158 -10.04 -12.99 -11.17
N PRO A 159 -10.39 -12.95 -12.47
CA PRO A 159 -9.40 -13.02 -13.55
C PRO A 159 -8.51 -11.77 -13.58
N ARG A 160 -9.03 -10.64 -13.11
CA ARG A 160 -8.32 -9.36 -12.97
C ARG A 160 -8.45 -8.86 -11.53
N ILE A 161 -7.36 -8.34 -10.99
CA ILE A 161 -7.27 -7.90 -9.60
C ILE A 161 -7.48 -6.39 -9.55
N ASN A 162 -8.54 -5.93 -8.88
CA ASN A 162 -8.65 -4.53 -8.50
C ASN A 162 -8.04 -4.38 -7.10
N TRP A 163 -6.79 -3.95 -7.01
CA TRP A 163 -6.15 -3.73 -5.72
C TRP A 163 -6.67 -2.45 -5.03
N ALA A 164 -7.25 -1.52 -5.81
CA ALA A 164 -7.73 -0.22 -5.35
C ALA A 164 -9.19 -0.23 -4.88
N SER A 165 -9.98 -1.24 -5.28
CA SER A 165 -11.43 -1.32 -4.98
C SER A 165 -11.73 -1.50 -3.50
N GLY A 166 -10.72 -1.75 -2.67
CA GLY A 166 -10.93 -2.14 -1.28
C GLY A 166 -11.45 -3.57 -1.16
N ASP A 167 -11.26 -4.44 -2.17
CA ASP A 167 -11.45 -5.90 -2.06
C ASP A 167 -10.37 -6.53 -1.13
N MET A 168 -10.21 -5.96 0.07
CA MET A 168 -9.31 -6.38 1.12
C MET A 168 -10.13 -7.01 2.26
N PRO A 169 -9.55 -7.91 3.06
CA PRO A 169 -10.25 -8.44 4.21
C PRO A 169 -10.48 -7.34 5.25
N ASP A 170 -11.53 -7.47 6.07
CA ASP A 170 -11.80 -6.53 7.16
C ASP A 170 -10.75 -6.66 8.29
N TYR A 171 -9.64 -5.91 8.16
CA TYR A 171 -8.62 -5.83 9.20
C TYR A 171 -9.12 -5.11 10.47
N ILE A 172 -10.17 -4.29 10.39
CA ILE A 172 -10.72 -3.60 11.57
C ILE A 172 -11.29 -4.64 12.53
N LEU A 173 -12.00 -5.65 12.02
CA LEU A 173 -12.47 -6.78 12.82
C LEU A 173 -11.32 -7.51 13.53
N LEU A 174 -10.19 -7.72 12.87
CA LEU A 174 -8.99 -8.34 13.47
C LEU A 174 -8.39 -7.47 14.59
N THR A 175 -8.30 -6.15 14.38
CA THR A 175 -7.82 -5.23 15.43
C THR A 175 -8.73 -5.23 16.66
N ARG A 176 -10.04 -5.39 16.46
CA ARG A 176 -11.01 -5.51 17.54
C ARG A 176 -10.81 -6.79 18.34
N TRP A 177 -10.70 -7.92 17.65
CA TRP A 177 -10.42 -9.21 18.27
C TRP A 177 -9.12 -9.22 19.06
N ALA A 178 -8.07 -8.56 18.57
CA ALA A 178 -6.80 -8.43 19.30
C ALA A 178 -6.96 -7.71 20.64
N LYS A 179 -7.68 -6.57 20.67
CA LYS A 179 -7.98 -5.85 21.92
C LYS A 179 -8.77 -6.71 22.90
N LEU A 180 -9.81 -7.40 22.41
CA LEU A 180 -10.62 -8.32 23.22
C LEU A 180 -9.78 -9.48 23.79
N ARG A 181 -8.89 -10.06 22.97
CA ARG A 181 -8.00 -11.15 23.38
C ARG A 181 -7.00 -10.74 24.46
N LEU A 182 -6.38 -9.57 24.30
CA LEU A 182 -5.47 -9.00 25.30
C LEU A 182 -6.22 -8.70 26.60
N ARG A 183 -7.40 -8.09 26.52
CA ARG A 183 -8.27 -7.85 27.69
C ARG A 183 -8.62 -9.15 28.39
N HIS A 184 -8.98 -10.19 27.64
CA HIS A 184 -9.25 -11.53 28.19
C HIS A 184 -8.02 -12.10 28.91
N GLY A 185 -6.83 -12.00 28.32
CA GLY A 185 -5.57 -12.44 28.95
C GLY A 185 -5.29 -11.71 30.27
N LEU A 186 -5.47 -10.38 30.30
CA LEU A 186 -5.29 -9.57 31.50
C LEU A 186 -6.28 -9.95 32.61
N VAL A 187 -7.56 -10.17 32.28
CA VAL A 187 -8.62 -10.49 33.26
C VAL A 187 -8.48 -11.93 33.80
N THR A 188 -8.05 -12.87 32.95
CA THR A 188 -7.95 -14.29 33.32
C THR A 188 -6.59 -14.69 33.87
N GLY A 189 -5.62 -13.78 33.93
CA GLY A 189 -4.26 -14.08 34.39
C GLY A 189 -3.38 -14.83 33.38
N HIS A 190 -3.74 -14.80 32.09
CA HIS A 190 -2.96 -15.38 30.99
C HIS A 190 -2.52 -14.33 29.96
N PRO A 191 -1.83 -13.23 30.37
CA PRO A 191 -1.48 -12.14 29.47
C PRO A 191 -0.43 -12.53 28.43
N VAL A 192 0.55 -13.38 28.78
CA VAL A 192 1.63 -13.79 27.88
C VAL A 192 1.11 -14.60 26.69
N GLU A 193 0.20 -15.54 26.94
CA GLU A 193 -0.44 -16.33 25.88
C GLU A 193 -1.29 -15.44 24.96
N ALA A 194 -1.99 -14.45 25.52
CA ALA A 194 -2.76 -13.48 24.75
C ALA A 194 -1.87 -12.64 23.84
N ALA A 195 -0.76 -12.15 24.39
CA ALA A 195 0.23 -11.37 23.69
C ALA A 195 0.85 -12.18 22.55
N GLN A 196 1.23 -13.44 22.79
CA GLN A 196 1.75 -14.34 21.75
C GLN A 196 0.78 -14.47 20.57
N GLN A 197 -0.51 -14.67 20.85
CA GLN A 197 -1.53 -14.82 19.81
C GLN A 197 -1.75 -13.53 19.02
N VAL A 198 -1.75 -12.36 19.67
CA VAL A 198 -1.88 -11.05 18.99
C VAL A 198 -0.63 -10.71 18.19
N ARG A 199 0.55 -10.94 18.75
CA ARG A 199 1.84 -10.76 18.07
C ARG A 199 1.94 -11.62 16.82
N HIS A 200 1.43 -12.85 16.89
CA HIS A 200 1.40 -13.73 15.74
C HIS A 200 0.38 -13.26 14.68
N LEU A 201 -0.78 -12.74 15.09
CA LEU A 201 -1.72 -12.10 14.16
C LEU A 201 -1.12 -10.86 13.49
N ALA A 202 -0.28 -10.10 14.20
CA ALA A 202 0.49 -8.99 13.62
C ALA A 202 1.46 -9.48 12.54
N TRP A 203 2.17 -10.59 12.80
CA TRP A 203 3.04 -11.21 11.80
C TRP A 203 2.27 -11.65 10.56
N LEU A 204 1.15 -12.36 10.73
CA LEU A 204 0.31 -12.77 9.61
C LEU A 204 -0.20 -11.57 8.81
N SER A 205 -0.60 -10.48 9.47
CA SER A 205 -1.02 -9.24 8.82
C SER A 205 0.12 -8.63 7.98
N LEU A 206 1.33 -8.56 8.53
CA LEU A 206 2.52 -8.08 7.82
C LEU A 206 2.85 -8.97 6.61
N SER A 207 2.72 -10.30 6.76
CA SER A 207 3.01 -11.29 5.73
C SER A 207 2.07 -11.28 4.53
N THR A 208 0.98 -10.49 4.59
CA THR A 208 0.10 -10.27 3.43
C THR A 208 0.76 -9.48 2.31
N GLU A 209 1.95 -8.90 2.57
CA GLU A 209 2.71 -8.10 1.61
C GLU A 209 1.92 -6.88 1.12
N THR A 210 1.10 -6.29 1.98
CA THR A 210 0.30 -5.09 1.66
C THR A 210 0.67 -3.95 2.60
N ALA A 211 0.63 -2.71 2.11
CA ALA A 211 0.88 -1.53 2.95
C ALA A 211 -0.06 -1.48 4.16
N LEU A 212 -1.34 -1.79 3.90
CA LEU A 212 -2.36 -1.88 4.93
C LEU A 212 -2.02 -2.96 5.97
N GLY A 213 -1.61 -4.15 5.53
CA GLY A 213 -1.17 -5.23 6.41
C GLY A 213 0.00 -4.83 7.31
N GLY A 214 0.96 -4.06 6.78
CA GLY A 214 2.07 -3.51 7.57
C GLY A 214 1.62 -2.50 8.63
N VAL A 215 0.73 -1.58 8.29
CA VAL A 215 0.15 -0.61 9.25
C VAL A 215 -0.67 -1.33 10.32
N ILE A 216 -1.45 -2.35 9.94
CA ILE A 216 -2.24 -3.16 10.89
C ILE A 216 -1.31 -3.95 11.83
N ALA A 217 -0.23 -4.53 11.31
CA ALA A 217 0.76 -5.21 12.14
C ALA A 217 1.35 -4.27 13.22
N ALA A 218 1.76 -3.06 12.83
CA ALA A 218 2.24 -2.05 13.78
C ALA A 218 1.18 -1.73 14.85
N ASN A 219 -0.08 -1.51 14.46
CA ASN A 219 -1.17 -1.26 15.41
C ASN A 219 -1.41 -2.42 16.39
N LEU A 220 -1.32 -3.66 15.92
CA LEU A 220 -1.49 -4.86 16.75
C LEU A 220 -0.37 -4.99 17.79
N LEU A 221 0.88 -4.72 17.38
CA LEU A 221 2.04 -4.69 18.29
C LEU A 221 1.95 -3.54 19.31
N GLU A 222 1.42 -2.39 18.90
CA GLU A 222 1.13 -1.29 19.80
C GLU A 222 0.08 -1.68 20.87
N PHE A 223 -0.98 -2.40 20.50
CA PHE A 223 -1.95 -2.88 21.49
C PHE A 223 -1.33 -3.85 22.50
N GLU A 224 -0.44 -4.73 22.04
CA GLU A 224 0.33 -5.62 22.90
C GLU A 224 1.16 -4.81 23.91
N ARG A 225 1.91 -3.81 23.44
CA ARG A 225 2.72 -2.93 24.29
C ARG A 225 1.86 -2.16 25.29
N MET A 226 0.73 -1.60 24.86
CA MET A 226 -0.21 -0.93 25.76
C MET A 226 -0.75 -1.86 26.85
N ALA A 227 -1.01 -3.14 26.53
CA ALA A 227 -1.44 -4.13 27.51
C ALA A 227 -0.31 -4.44 28.51
N HIS A 228 0.92 -4.62 28.03
CA HIS A 228 2.09 -4.82 28.86
C HIS A 228 2.30 -3.66 29.83
N ASP A 229 2.29 -2.43 29.33
CA ASP A 229 2.52 -1.21 30.12
C ASP A 229 1.39 -0.90 31.11
N SER A 230 0.23 -1.55 30.95
CA SER A 230 -0.89 -1.43 31.90
C SER A 230 -0.71 -2.24 33.18
N LEU A 231 0.23 -3.19 33.20
CA LEU A 231 0.51 -4.03 34.37
C LEU A 231 1.50 -3.35 35.31
N ALA A 232 1.19 -3.36 36.62
CA ALA A 232 2.13 -2.86 37.64
C ALA A 232 3.40 -3.72 37.76
N SER A 233 3.33 -4.99 37.34
CA SER A 233 4.44 -5.94 37.36
C SER A 233 4.27 -6.93 36.20
N PRO A 234 4.66 -6.56 34.97
CA PRO A 234 4.54 -7.44 33.82
C PRO A 234 5.46 -8.68 33.98
N PRO A 235 5.03 -9.85 33.46
CA PRO A 235 5.88 -11.04 33.40
C PRO A 235 7.22 -10.77 32.68
N VAL A 236 8.32 -11.24 33.26
CA VAL A 236 9.69 -10.97 32.76
C VAL A 236 9.95 -11.57 31.38
N ASP A 237 9.25 -12.64 31.03
CA ASP A 237 9.31 -13.32 29.74
C ASP A 237 8.47 -12.64 28.64
N TRP A 238 7.62 -11.66 29.00
CA TRP A 238 6.85 -10.89 28.04
C TRP A 238 7.59 -9.61 27.62
N THR A 239 8.29 -9.68 26.48
CA THR A 239 9.01 -8.55 25.90
C THR A 239 8.32 -8.06 24.63
N PRO A 240 7.40 -7.07 24.70
CA PRO A 240 6.78 -6.49 23.51
C PRO A 240 7.80 -5.70 22.67
N MET A 241 7.50 -5.50 21.39
CA MET A 241 8.26 -4.59 20.53
C MET A 241 8.25 -3.18 21.13
N SER A 242 9.38 -2.46 21.04
CA SER A 242 9.45 -1.10 21.57
C SER A 242 8.55 -0.14 20.78
N ALA A 243 8.16 0.98 21.41
CA ALA A 243 7.39 2.02 20.73
C ALA A 243 8.14 2.59 19.51
N GLU A 244 9.46 2.77 19.64
CA GLU A 244 10.32 3.21 18.53
C GLU A 244 10.26 2.23 17.35
N GLN A 245 10.39 0.92 17.59
CA GLN A 245 10.36 -0.07 16.51
C GLN A 245 8.98 -0.21 15.87
N THR A 246 7.92 -0.06 16.67
CA THR A 246 6.54 -0.08 16.15
C THR A 246 6.26 1.14 15.25
N ASP A 247 6.69 2.32 15.67
CA ASP A 247 6.59 3.54 14.85
C ASP A 247 7.48 3.47 13.60
N ARG A 248 8.68 2.90 13.74
CA ARG A 248 9.59 2.64 12.61
C ARG A 248 8.94 1.71 11.60
N LEU A 249 8.34 0.61 12.04
CA LEU A 249 7.60 -0.32 11.18
C LEU A 249 6.49 0.40 10.42
N SER A 250 5.69 1.22 11.10
CA SER A 250 4.62 1.99 10.47
C SER A 250 5.16 3.00 9.45
N ALA A 251 6.23 3.73 9.79
CA ALA A 251 6.85 4.70 8.89
C ALA A 251 7.42 4.01 7.63
N LEU A 252 8.12 2.88 7.79
CA LEU A 252 8.70 2.10 6.70
C LEU A 252 7.64 1.43 5.82
N ALA A 253 6.55 0.94 6.42
CA ALA A 253 5.41 0.38 5.69
C ALA A 253 4.76 1.39 4.74
N VAL A 254 4.84 2.70 5.01
CA VAL A 254 4.30 3.75 4.13
C VAL A 254 5.38 4.30 3.17
N THR A 255 6.58 4.53 3.68
CA THR A 255 7.67 5.16 2.90
C THR A 255 8.31 4.21 1.90
N GLY A 256 8.31 2.91 2.18
CA GLY A 256 8.80 1.88 1.24
C GLY A 256 8.08 1.91 -0.10
N LEU A 257 6.79 2.29 -0.12
CA LEU A 257 6.00 2.47 -1.35
C LEU A 257 6.59 3.58 -2.22
N VAL A 258 6.95 4.71 -1.60
CA VAL A 258 7.49 5.86 -2.31
C VAL A 258 8.85 5.50 -2.91
N PHE A 259 9.73 4.88 -2.13
CA PHE A 259 11.03 4.41 -2.61
C PHE A 259 10.93 3.35 -3.70
N SER A 260 9.94 2.47 -3.66
CA SER A 260 9.76 1.42 -4.67
C SER A 260 8.91 1.83 -5.88
N SER A 261 8.33 3.03 -5.87
CA SER A 261 7.44 3.51 -6.93
C SER A 261 8.14 3.70 -8.29
N LEU A 262 7.34 3.82 -9.34
CA LEU A 262 7.82 4.18 -10.69
C LEU A 262 8.39 5.60 -10.79
N ALA A 263 8.10 6.46 -9.80
CA ALA A 263 8.64 7.83 -9.74
C ALA A 263 10.12 7.84 -9.31
N SER A 264 10.53 6.84 -8.52
CA SER A 264 11.90 6.71 -8.03
C SER A 264 12.90 6.45 -9.16
N PRO A 265 14.11 7.03 -9.09
CA PRO A 265 15.20 6.62 -9.97
C PRO A 265 15.42 5.09 -9.87
N PRO A 266 15.60 4.35 -10.98
CA PRO A 266 15.65 2.89 -10.95
C PRO A 266 16.73 2.31 -10.02
N ASP A 267 17.87 2.98 -9.91
CA ASP A 267 18.97 2.63 -9.01
C ASP A 267 18.63 2.87 -7.54
N VAL A 268 17.96 3.98 -7.22
CA VAL A 268 17.44 4.28 -5.88
C VAL A 268 16.38 3.25 -5.47
N ALA A 269 15.43 2.96 -6.36
CA ALA A 269 14.36 1.99 -6.11
C ALA A 269 14.92 0.58 -5.89
N ARG A 270 15.89 0.17 -6.71
CA ARG A 270 16.61 -1.09 -6.55
C ARG A 270 17.33 -1.14 -5.21
N LYS A 271 18.12 -0.11 -4.88
CA LYS A 271 18.85 -0.03 -3.61
C LYS A 271 17.92 -0.17 -2.41
N ALA A 272 16.80 0.58 -2.39
CA ALA A 272 15.79 0.50 -1.35
C ALA A 272 15.23 -0.93 -1.19
N ARG A 273 14.86 -1.59 -2.29
CA ARG A 273 14.33 -2.97 -2.24
C ARG A 273 15.36 -3.98 -1.74
N HIS A 274 16.63 -3.84 -2.09
CA HIS A 274 17.67 -4.78 -1.65
C HIS A 274 18.12 -4.59 -0.20
N CYS A 275 18.05 -3.36 0.34
CA CYS A 275 18.41 -3.11 1.74
C CYS A 275 17.24 -3.34 2.70
N ALA A 276 15.99 -3.32 2.21
CA ALA A 276 14.81 -3.57 3.01
C ALA A 276 14.77 -4.98 3.59
N THR A 277 14.15 -5.12 4.76
CA THR A 277 13.82 -6.43 5.32
C THR A 277 13.01 -7.26 4.32
N ALA A 278 13.04 -8.58 4.42
CA ALA A 278 12.32 -9.43 3.48
C ALA A 278 10.82 -9.05 3.38
N THR A 279 10.19 -8.75 4.52
CA THR A 279 8.78 -8.42 4.58
C THR A 279 8.48 -7.01 4.07
N SER A 280 9.27 -5.98 4.46
CA SER A 280 9.11 -4.62 3.92
C SER A 280 9.35 -4.57 2.41
N ARG A 281 10.36 -5.31 1.92
CA ARG A 281 10.65 -5.43 0.48
C ARG A 281 9.43 -5.95 -0.28
N CYS A 282 8.81 -7.02 0.20
CA CYS A 282 7.69 -7.66 -0.49
C CYS A 282 6.43 -6.80 -0.47
N LEU A 283 6.16 -6.14 0.66
CA LEU A 283 5.13 -5.10 0.74
C LEU A 283 5.36 -4.02 -0.32
N ALA A 284 6.57 -3.45 -0.38
CA ALA A 284 6.87 -2.37 -1.30
C ALA A 284 6.81 -2.83 -2.77
N LEU A 285 7.21 -4.07 -3.07
CA LEU A 285 7.07 -4.69 -4.39
C LEU A 285 5.62 -4.89 -4.80
N THR A 286 4.76 -5.35 -3.90
CA THR A 286 3.32 -5.53 -4.19
C THR A 286 2.67 -4.20 -4.55
N GLU A 287 2.91 -3.15 -3.77
CA GLU A 287 2.33 -1.84 -4.04
C GLU A 287 2.92 -1.23 -5.32
N ALA A 288 4.22 -1.36 -5.55
CA ALA A 288 4.84 -0.95 -6.81
C ALA A 288 4.27 -1.71 -8.01
N ALA A 289 4.04 -3.01 -7.89
CA ALA A 289 3.40 -3.84 -8.91
C ALA A 289 1.96 -3.42 -9.19
N PHE A 290 1.21 -3.06 -8.15
CA PHE A 290 -0.13 -2.51 -8.28
C PHE A 290 -0.10 -1.19 -9.06
N PHE A 291 0.67 -0.20 -8.61
CA PHE A 291 0.76 1.10 -9.28
C PHE A 291 1.28 0.95 -10.71
N ALA A 292 2.24 0.07 -10.96
CA ALA A 292 2.74 -0.20 -12.30
C ALA A 292 1.66 -0.81 -13.21
N SER A 293 0.88 -1.77 -12.72
CA SER A 293 -0.22 -2.37 -13.49
C SER A 293 -1.32 -1.35 -13.77
N MET A 294 -1.67 -0.54 -12.76
CA MET A 294 -2.65 0.52 -12.87
C MET A 294 -2.28 1.54 -13.97
N LEU A 295 -1.00 1.92 -14.03
CA LEU A 295 -0.50 2.99 -14.89
C LEU A 295 0.09 2.51 -16.23
N GLU A 296 0.16 1.20 -16.46
CA GLU A 296 0.86 0.60 -17.61
C GLU A 296 0.52 1.27 -18.96
N PRO A 297 -0.75 1.54 -19.31
CA PRO A 297 -1.10 2.14 -20.60
C PRO A 297 -0.50 3.52 -20.86
N PHE A 298 -0.14 4.25 -19.79
CA PHE A 298 0.38 5.61 -19.88
C PHE A 298 1.88 5.65 -19.57
N ALA A 299 2.31 4.94 -18.52
CA ALA A 299 3.63 5.08 -17.94
C ALA A 299 4.68 4.10 -18.50
N LYS A 300 4.27 2.99 -19.11
CA LYS A 300 5.24 1.95 -19.54
C LYS A 300 6.32 2.47 -20.49
N GLN A 301 5.93 3.28 -21.47
CA GLN A 301 6.88 3.82 -22.44
C GLN A 301 7.82 4.89 -21.82
N PRO A 302 7.31 5.98 -21.20
CA PRO A 302 8.19 7.00 -20.62
C PRO A 302 9.03 6.50 -19.43
N PHE A 303 8.59 5.44 -18.74
CA PHE A 303 9.29 4.87 -17.58
C PHE A 303 9.80 3.44 -17.84
N GLN A 304 10.16 3.09 -19.09
CA GLN A 304 10.54 1.73 -19.48
C GLN A 304 11.63 1.12 -18.58
N ALA A 305 12.63 1.92 -18.18
CA ALA A 305 13.70 1.47 -17.30
C ALA A 305 13.19 1.11 -15.89
N ALA A 306 12.25 1.89 -15.34
CA ALA A 306 11.66 1.61 -14.03
C ALA A 306 10.77 0.35 -14.06
N TYR A 307 9.98 0.16 -15.13
CA TYR A 307 9.21 -1.07 -15.34
C TYR A 307 10.12 -2.29 -15.46
N ALA A 308 11.18 -2.21 -16.27
CA ALA A 308 12.12 -3.31 -16.43
C ALA A 308 12.84 -3.66 -15.11
N ALA A 309 13.23 -2.65 -14.33
CA ALA A 309 13.83 -2.87 -13.02
C ALA A 309 12.84 -3.52 -12.04
N LEU A 310 11.58 -3.08 -12.01
CA LEU A 310 10.55 -3.69 -11.18
C LEU A 310 10.25 -5.14 -11.59
N ASP A 311 10.08 -5.40 -12.89
CA ASP A 311 9.81 -6.74 -13.41
C ASP A 311 10.98 -7.70 -13.13
N GLN A 312 12.22 -7.20 -13.20
CA GLN A 312 13.41 -7.94 -12.80
C GLN A 312 13.40 -8.27 -11.30
N ASP A 313 13.16 -7.27 -10.45
CA ASP A 313 13.17 -7.46 -9.00
C ASP A 313 12.05 -8.42 -8.54
N LEU A 314 10.87 -8.39 -9.19
CA LEU A 314 9.79 -9.35 -8.97
C LEU A 314 10.14 -10.79 -9.37
N ALA A 315 11.08 -10.96 -10.31
CA ALA A 315 11.56 -12.27 -10.75
C ALA A 315 12.70 -12.78 -9.85
N ASP A 316 13.59 -11.89 -9.40
CA ASP A 316 14.81 -12.22 -8.68
C ASP A 316 14.62 -12.31 -7.16
N LEU A 317 13.70 -11.52 -6.58
CA LEU A 317 13.53 -11.41 -5.12
C LEU A 317 12.44 -12.35 -4.62
N ALA A 318 12.81 -13.21 -3.67
CA ALA A 318 11.87 -14.12 -3.02
C ALA A 318 10.95 -13.36 -2.04
N CYS A 319 9.65 -13.56 -2.21
CA CYS A 319 8.59 -13.11 -1.33
C CYS A 319 7.79 -14.30 -0.76
N PRO A 320 7.36 -14.25 0.51
CA PRO A 320 6.64 -15.36 1.14
C PRO A 320 5.35 -15.79 0.43
N THR A 321 4.67 -14.87 -0.25
CA THR A 321 3.41 -15.10 -0.96
C THR A 321 3.53 -14.87 -2.45
N ALA A 322 2.49 -15.23 -3.21
CA ALA A 322 2.42 -14.94 -4.64
C ALA A 322 1.86 -13.55 -4.95
N THR A 323 1.59 -12.72 -3.93
CA THR A 323 0.79 -11.49 -4.05
C THR A 323 1.39 -10.50 -5.02
N ALA A 324 2.65 -10.08 -4.85
CA ALA A 324 3.28 -9.08 -5.73
C ALA A 324 3.25 -9.49 -7.21
N ARG A 325 3.59 -10.76 -7.51
CA ARG A 325 3.57 -11.31 -8.87
C ARG A 325 2.15 -11.45 -9.41
N GLY A 326 1.21 -11.89 -8.58
CA GLY A 326 -0.20 -12.01 -8.94
C GLY A 326 -0.82 -10.66 -9.30
N VAL A 327 -0.54 -9.64 -8.50
CA VAL A 327 -0.94 -8.24 -8.74
C VAL A 327 -0.29 -7.72 -10.03
N ARG A 328 1.01 -7.95 -10.24
CA ARG A 328 1.67 -7.51 -11.48
C ARG A 328 1.07 -8.14 -12.74
N ALA A 329 0.73 -9.43 -12.68
CA ALA A 329 0.24 -10.18 -13.83
C ALA A 329 -1.24 -9.95 -14.12
N ARG A 330 -2.08 -9.80 -13.08
CA ARG A 330 -3.54 -9.71 -13.20
C ARG A 330 -4.12 -8.35 -12.81
N GLY A 331 -3.30 -7.42 -12.34
CA GLY A 331 -3.74 -6.10 -11.88
C GLY A 331 -4.47 -5.32 -12.97
N LEU A 332 -5.60 -4.72 -12.60
CA LEU A 332 -6.35 -3.82 -13.47
C LEU A 332 -5.55 -2.56 -13.78
N ASN A 333 -5.70 -2.09 -15.01
CA ASN A 333 -5.18 -0.79 -15.45
C ASN A 333 -6.31 0.27 -15.49
N LEU A 334 -5.94 1.54 -15.57
CA LEU A 334 -6.89 2.67 -15.62
C LEU A 334 -7.88 2.64 -16.80
N LEU A 335 -7.58 1.90 -17.87
CA LEU A 335 -8.47 1.75 -19.03
C LEU A 335 -9.43 0.57 -18.88
N ASP A 336 -9.26 -0.29 -17.87
CA ASP A 336 -10.15 -1.40 -17.63
C ASP A 336 -11.48 -0.88 -17.02
N ALA A 337 -12.61 -1.31 -17.57
CA ALA A 337 -13.94 -0.85 -17.15
C ALA A 337 -14.24 -1.16 -15.67
N ASP A 338 -13.72 -2.28 -15.17
CA ASP A 338 -13.90 -2.73 -13.79
C ASP A 338 -12.96 -2.04 -12.78
N SER A 339 -12.10 -1.11 -13.25
CA SER A 339 -11.21 -0.36 -12.35
C SER A 339 -11.99 0.58 -11.42
N GLY A 340 -13.16 1.07 -11.85
CA GLY A 340 -13.93 2.10 -11.15
C GLY A 340 -13.25 3.48 -11.11
N MET A 341 -12.07 3.63 -11.71
CA MET A 341 -11.25 4.84 -11.65
C MET A 341 -11.46 5.78 -12.84
N MET A 342 -12.00 5.28 -13.95
CA MET A 342 -12.33 6.06 -15.14
C MET A 342 -13.65 5.59 -15.73
N THR A 343 -14.43 6.53 -16.28
CA THR A 343 -15.58 6.16 -17.11
C THR A 343 -15.12 5.61 -18.46
N ALA A 344 -15.93 4.75 -19.09
CA ALA A 344 -15.63 4.25 -20.43
C ALA A 344 -15.42 5.37 -21.46
N GLU A 345 -16.14 6.50 -21.32
CA GLU A 345 -15.98 7.68 -22.17
C GLU A 345 -14.63 8.36 -21.97
N GLN A 346 -14.18 8.50 -20.71
CA GLN A 346 -12.86 9.06 -20.40
C GLN A 346 -11.73 8.17 -20.92
N ALA A 347 -11.84 6.85 -20.72
CA ALA A 347 -10.86 5.89 -21.24
C ALA A 347 -10.79 5.93 -22.78
N LEU A 348 -11.93 5.97 -23.47
CA LEU A 348 -11.99 6.11 -24.94
C LEU A 348 -11.40 7.42 -25.44
N TRP A 349 -11.62 8.53 -24.73
CA TRP A 349 -11.03 9.82 -25.10
C TRP A 349 -9.50 9.77 -25.02
N ILE A 350 -8.94 9.21 -23.94
CA ILE A 350 -7.49 9.09 -23.79
C ILE A 350 -6.89 8.14 -24.83
N GLN A 351 -7.52 6.99 -25.08
CA GLN A 351 -7.07 6.04 -26.11
C GLN A 351 -7.08 6.64 -27.52
N ARG A 352 -8.00 7.57 -27.80
CA ARG A 352 -8.14 8.25 -29.10
C ARG A 352 -7.35 9.54 -29.19
N ALA A 353 -6.74 10.02 -28.10
CA ALA A 353 -5.96 11.23 -28.12
C ALA A 353 -4.76 11.04 -29.06
N PRO A 354 -4.60 11.88 -30.09
CA PRO A 354 -3.54 11.71 -31.06
C PRO A 354 -2.19 12.01 -30.42
N GLY A 355 -1.38 10.96 -30.26
CA GLY A 355 0.07 11.06 -30.08
C GLY A 355 0.57 10.63 -28.70
N HIS A 356 1.71 9.93 -28.75
CA HIS A 356 2.51 9.51 -27.58
C HIS A 356 2.84 10.64 -26.59
N TRP A 357 2.73 11.89 -27.03
CA TRP A 357 2.98 13.07 -26.21
C TRP A 357 1.94 13.26 -25.10
N LEU A 358 0.63 13.14 -25.38
CA LEU A 358 -0.38 13.39 -24.33
C LEU A 358 -0.36 12.27 -23.29
N THR A 359 -0.20 11.03 -23.75
CA THR A 359 -0.10 9.85 -22.87
C THR A 359 1.12 9.94 -21.95
N SER A 360 2.26 10.43 -22.43
CA SER A 360 3.44 10.60 -21.57
C SER A 360 3.26 11.71 -20.54
N ARG A 361 2.55 12.79 -20.86
CA ARG A 361 2.21 13.85 -19.89
C ARG A 361 1.24 13.38 -18.82
N ILE A 362 0.18 12.67 -19.22
CA ILE A 362 -0.74 12.03 -18.28
C ILE A 362 0.05 11.08 -17.38
N ALA A 363 0.98 10.29 -17.93
CA ALA A 363 1.82 9.41 -17.14
C ALA A 363 2.66 10.16 -16.11
N SER A 364 3.36 11.24 -16.48
CA SER A 364 4.15 12.02 -15.52
C SER A 364 3.27 12.60 -14.42
N VAL A 365 2.09 13.13 -14.75
CA VAL A 365 1.14 13.64 -13.75
C VAL A 365 0.70 12.52 -12.82
N VAL A 366 0.26 11.39 -13.36
CA VAL A 366 -0.31 10.31 -12.56
C VAL A 366 0.77 9.59 -11.75
N VAL A 367 2.00 9.45 -12.25
CA VAL A 367 3.15 8.96 -11.47
C VAL A 367 3.54 9.96 -10.37
N ALA A 368 3.35 11.26 -10.60
CA ALA A 368 3.58 12.31 -9.61
C ALA A 368 2.42 12.51 -8.59
N MET A 369 1.24 11.94 -8.82
CA MET A 369 0.08 12.07 -7.90
C MET A 369 0.18 11.23 -6.61
N PRO A 370 0.56 9.94 -6.64
CA PRO A 370 0.71 9.11 -5.44
C PRO A 370 2.01 9.42 -4.68
N VAL A 371 2.67 10.54 -5.00
CA VAL A 371 3.88 11.00 -4.34
C VAL A 371 3.52 11.46 -2.94
N GLY A 372 3.56 10.51 -2.01
CA GLY A 372 3.72 10.80 -0.61
C GLY A 372 5.05 11.53 -0.43
N ASN A 373 5.04 12.62 0.33
CA ASN A 373 6.28 13.17 0.85
C ASN A 373 6.91 12.12 1.80
N LEU A 374 8.22 12.22 2.03
CA LEU A 374 8.92 11.42 3.03
C LEU A 374 8.51 11.80 4.48
N GLN A 375 7.31 12.35 4.67
CA GLN A 375 6.83 12.85 5.95
C GLN A 375 6.76 11.77 7.02
N PRO A 376 6.28 10.53 6.78
CA PRO A 376 6.30 9.52 7.82
C PRO A 376 7.72 9.23 8.36
N LEU A 377 8.73 9.23 7.48
CA LEU A 377 10.14 9.08 7.87
C LEU A 377 10.66 10.31 8.61
N ARG A 378 10.30 11.52 8.17
CA ARG A 378 10.67 12.79 8.83
C ARG A 378 10.03 12.93 10.22
N ASP A 379 8.76 12.55 10.34
CA ASP A 379 8.02 12.52 11.61
C ASP A 379 8.65 11.53 12.56
N PHE A 380 9.04 10.34 12.06
CA PHE A 380 9.79 9.35 12.82
C PHE A 380 11.10 9.95 13.37
N HIS A 381 11.92 10.59 12.55
CA HIS A 381 13.17 11.24 12.99
C HIS A 381 12.94 12.39 13.97
N THR A 382 11.85 13.12 13.81
CA THR A 382 11.50 14.21 14.73
C THR A 382 11.14 13.66 16.10
N LYS A 383 10.47 12.50 16.15
CA LYS A 383 10.07 11.81 17.39
C LYS A 383 11.25 11.06 18.02
N TYR A 384 12.12 10.46 17.21
CA TYR A 384 13.26 9.65 17.60
C TYR A 384 14.54 10.16 16.92
N PRO A 385 15.11 11.28 17.40
CA PRO A 385 16.31 11.84 16.79
C PRO A 385 17.47 10.87 16.94
N SER A 386 18.21 10.65 15.84
CA SER A 386 19.43 9.83 15.86
C SER A 386 20.38 10.34 16.94
N THR A 387 20.72 9.47 17.90
CA THR A 387 21.80 9.77 18.84
C THR A 387 23.05 10.06 18.02
N PRO A 388 23.70 11.23 18.18
CA PRO A 388 24.95 11.51 17.50
C PRO A 388 25.87 10.34 17.79
N GLN A 389 26.33 9.63 16.74
CA GLN A 389 27.36 8.63 16.94
C GLN A 389 28.49 9.36 17.64
N ALA A 390 28.74 9.02 18.91
CA ALA A 390 29.81 9.61 19.68
C ALA A 390 31.05 9.47 18.80
N GLU A 391 31.54 10.61 18.33
CA GLU A 391 32.64 10.72 17.39
C GLU A 391 33.73 9.82 17.95
N GLN A 392 33.95 8.66 17.31
CA GLN A 392 34.95 7.71 17.76
C GLN A 392 36.28 8.43 17.60
N ALA A 393 36.73 9.06 18.69
CA ALA A 393 37.99 9.75 18.75
C ALA A 393 39.07 8.74 18.34
N PRO A 394 39.95 9.10 17.40
CA PRO A 394 40.89 8.19 16.75
C PRO A 394 41.86 7.52 17.71
#